data_AF-A0A6J4Q700-F1
#
_entry.id   AF-A0A6J4Q700-F1
#
_cell.length_a   1.000
_cell.length_b   1.000
_cell.length_c   1.000
_cell.angle_alpha   90.00
_cell.angle_beta   90.00
_cell.angle_gamma   90.00
#
_symmetry.space_group_name_H-M   'P 1'
#
loop_
_entity.id
_entity.type
_entity.pdbx_description
1 polymer ?
#
loop_
_entity_poly.entity_id
_entity_poly.type
_entity_poly.pdbx_seq_one_letter_code
_entity_poly.pdbx_strand_id
1 'polypeptide(L)' 'MLGVALDGLVETGVLSRGRRPGTEFLAWPAVHGLAMLLIDGPLRGLDPARADEVGRRLIDMVERGL' A
#
# COMPACT_ATOMS: atom_id res chain seq x y z
N MET A 1 -5.76 -4.31 -10.52
CA MET A 1 -6.49 -3.10 -10.05
C MET A 1 -6.59 -3.18 -8.53
N LEU A 2 -6.45 -2.07 -7.80
CA LEU A 2 -6.43 -2.07 -6.32
C LEU A 2 -7.69 -2.70 -5.71
N GLY A 3 -8.87 -2.37 -6.22
CA GLY A 3 -10.14 -2.93 -5.72
C GLY A 3 -10.16 -4.46 -5.73
N VAL A 4 -9.67 -5.09 -6.81
CA VAL A 4 -9.58 -6.56 -6.92
C VAL A 4 -8.65 -7.16 -5.87
N ALA A 5 -7.52 -6.50 -5.57
CA ALA A 5 -6.61 -6.97 -4.53
C ALA A 5 -7.27 -6.90 -3.14
N LEU A 6 -7.99 -5.81 -2.85
CA LEU A 6 -8.76 -5.66 -1.61
C LEU A 6 -9.91 -6.66 -1.50
N ASP A 7 -10.56 -7.00 -2.60
CA ASP A 7 -11.59 -8.03 -2.64
C ASP A 7 -10.99 -9.40 -2.29
N GLY A 8 -9.80 -9.72 -2.80
CA GLY A 8 -9.07 -10.92 -2.38
C GLY A 8 -8.68 -10.94 -0.89
N LEU A 9 -8.37 -9.78 -0.30
CA LEU A 9 -8.15 -9.68 1.16
C LEU A 9 -9.44 -9.94 1.95
N VAL A 10 -10.60 -9.57 1.41
CA VAL A 10 -11.90 -9.90 1.99
C VAL A 10 -12.20 -11.39 1.89
N GLU A 11 -11.91 -12.00 0.74
CA GLU A 11 -12.11 -13.44 0.51
C GLU A 11 -11.27 -14.30 1.45
N THR A 12 -10.05 -13.88 1.74
CA THR A 12 -9.11 -14.58 2.64
C THR A 12 -9.32 -14.24 4.12
N GLY A 13 -10.19 -13.29 4.44
CA GLY A 13 -10.51 -12.87 5.81
C GLY A 13 -9.51 -11.92 6.45
N VAL A 14 -8.50 -11.45 5.70
CA VAL A 14 -7.54 -10.44 6.15
C VAL A 14 -8.22 -9.08 6.35
N LEU A 15 -9.10 -8.70 5.42
CA LEU A 15 -9.92 -7.49 5.50
C LEU A 15 -11.37 -7.87 5.80
N SER A 16 -11.97 -7.30 6.84
CA SER A 16 -13.38 -7.59 7.12
C SER A 16 -14.31 -6.92 6.08
N ARG A 17 -15.40 -7.59 5.70
CA ARG A 17 -16.37 -7.04 4.72
C ARG A 17 -16.88 -5.65 5.08
N GLY A 18 -17.07 -5.36 6.37
CA GLY A 18 -17.54 -4.07 6.85
C GLY A 18 -16.53 -2.92 6.68
N ARG A 19 -15.23 -3.24 6.63
CA ARG A 19 -14.15 -2.25 6.41
C ARG A 19 -13.83 -2.02 4.95
N ARG A 20 -14.26 -2.94 4.07
CA ARG A 20 -14.00 -2.90 2.63
C ARG A 20 -14.41 -1.58 1.94
N PRO A 21 -15.60 -0.99 2.20
CA PRO A 21 -16.00 0.26 1.56
C PRO A 21 -15.02 1.40 1.88
N GLY A 22 -14.44 2.00 0.84
CA GLY A 22 -13.55 3.16 0.97
C GLY A 22 -12.12 2.83 1.43
N THR A 23 -11.78 1.56 1.61
CA THR A 23 -10.40 1.13 1.94
C THR A 23 -9.39 1.58 0.88
N GLU A 24 -9.80 1.70 -0.39
CA GLU A 24 -8.98 2.23 -1.48
C GLU A 24 -8.44 3.63 -1.16
N PHE A 25 -9.23 4.48 -0.50
CA PHE A 25 -8.83 5.83 -0.13
C PHE A 25 -7.77 5.87 0.98
N LEU A 26 -7.51 4.74 1.64
CA LEU A 26 -6.43 4.58 2.61
C LEU A 26 -5.20 3.92 1.98
N ALA A 27 -5.42 2.83 1.22
CA ALA A 27 -4.35 2.05 0.61
C ALA A 27 -3.68 2.79 -0.56
N TRP A 28 -4.47 3.46 -1.41
CA TRP A 28 -3.95 4.12 -2.61
C TRP A 28 -3.01 5.29 -2.30
N PRO A 29 -3.37 6.25 -1.40
CA PRO A 29 -2.47 7.37 -1.10
C PRO A 29 -1.18 6.94 -0.41
N ALA A 30 -1.19 5.86 0.37
CA ALA A 30 0.02 5.33 1.00
C ALA A 30 1.07 4.92 -0.07
N VAL A 31 0.68 4.05 -1.00
CA VAL A 31 1.59 3.58 -2.06
C VAL A 31 1.96 4.68 -3.05
N HIS A 32 1.02 5.57 -3.40
CA HIS A 32 1.29 6.70 -4.28
C HIS A 32 2.19 7.74 -3.61
N GLY A 33 2.00 8.00 -2.31
CA GLY A 33 2.85 8.90 -1.55
C GLY A 33 4.30 8.43 -1.56
N LEU A 34 4.54 7.14 -1.28
CA LEU A 34 5.90 6.58 -1.36
C LEU A 34 6.46 6.63 -2.80
N ALA A 35 5.65 6.30 -3.81
CA ALA A 35 6.09 6.39 -5.21
C ALA A 35 6.51 7.82 -5.58
N MET A 36 5.73 8.83 -5.20
CA MET A 36 6.08 10.23 -5.42
C MET A 36 7.38 10.61 -4.72
N LEU A 37 7.60 10.14 -3.48
CA LEU A 37 8.85 10.38 -2.74
C LEU A 37 10.07 9.78 -3.45
N LEU A 38 9.93 8.61 -4.08
CA LEU A 38 11.00 7.87 -4.77
C LEU A 38 11.28 8.39 -6.19
N ILE A 39 10.27 8.85 -6.93
CA ILE A 39 10.42 9.26 -8.33
C ILE A 39 10.84 10.73 -8.44
N ASP A 40 10.08 11.62 -7.79
CA ASP A 40 10.21 13.08 -7.92
C ASP A 40 10.51 13.78 -6.58
N GLY A 41 10.55 13.01 -5.48
CA GLY A 41 10.69 13.54 -4.14
C GLY A 41 12.10 13.41 -3.54
N PRO A 42 12.23 13.67 -2.24
CA PRO A 42 13.52 13.69 -1.55
C PRO A 42 14.19 12.31 -1.42
N LEU A 43 13.48 11.22 -1.74
CA LEU A 43 14.06 9.86 -1.77
C LEU A 43 14.51 9.45 -3.18
N ARG A 44 14.46 10.38 -4.14
CA ARG A 44 14.99 10.17 -5.49
C ARG A 44 16.48 9.82 -5.43
N GLY A 45 16.82 8.64 -5.94
CA GLY A 45 18.18 8.09 -5.90
C GLY A 45 18.47 7.16 -4.72
N LEU A 46 17.47 6.83 -3.91
CA LEU A 46 17.55 5.73 -2.97
C LEU A 46 17.92 4.44 -3.73
N ASP A 47 18.81 3.65 -3.14
CA ASP A 47 19.18 2.34 -3.68
C ASP A 47 17.93 1.48 -3.97
N PRO A 48 17.84 0.79 -5.13
CA PRO A 48 16.65 0.01 -5.49
C PRO A 48 16.28 -1.06 -4.48
N ALA A 49 17.24 -1.78 -3.91
CA ALA A 49 16.94 -2.82 -2.91
C ALA A 49 16.39 -2.20 -1.63
N ARG A 50 16.88 -1.01 -1.26
CA ARG A 50 16.35 -0.25 -0.13
C ARG A 50 14.96 0.31 -0.42
N ALA A 51 14.69 0.76 -1.64
CA ALA A 51 13.36 1.22 -2.06
C ALA A 51 12.33 0.09 -1.98
N ASP A 52 12.69 -1.11 -2.45
CA ASP A 52 11.86 -2.31 -2.35
C ASP A 52 11.57 -2.69 -0.90
N GLU A 53 12.58 -2.64 -0.03
CA GLU A 53 12.41 -2.92 1.40
C GLU A 53 11.42 -1.95 2.05
N VAL A 54 11.55 -0.65 1.76
CA VAL A 54 10.63 0.38 2.28
C VAL A 54 9.21 0.17 1.73
N GLY A 55 9.08 -0.16 0.45
CA GLY A 55 7.80 -0.50 -0.17
C GLY A 55 7.13 -1.69 0.51
N ARG A 56 7.87 -2.75 0.81
CA ARG A 56 7.34 -3.92 1.50
C ARG A 56 6.89 -3.59 2.93
N ARG A 57 7.67 -2.80 3.67
CA ARG A 57 7.30 -2.31 5.01
C ARG A 57 6.06 -1.43 4.99
N LEU A 58 5.89 -0.60 3.96
CA LEU A 58 4.69 0.22 3.79
C LEU A 58 3.46 -0.67 3.58
N ILE A 59 3.55 -1.69 2.72
CA ILE A 59 2.44 -2.63 2.49
C ILE A 59 2.10 -3.37 3.79
N ASP A 60 3.10 -3.88 4.52
CA ASP A 60 2.92 -4.54 5.81
C ASP A 60 2.22 -3.62 6.84
N MET A 61 2.44 -2.30 6.76
CA MET A 61 1.78 -1.31 7.62
C MET A 61 0.33 -1.07 7.19
N VAL A 62 0.08 -0.92 5.89
CA VAL A 62 -1.27 -0.78 5.34
C VAL A 62 -2.10 -1.99 5.72
N GLU A 63 -1.61 -3.21 5.50
CA GLU A 63 -2.32 -4.44 5.84
C GLU A 63 -2.76 -4.49 7.31
N ARG A 64 -1.89 -4.09 8.25
CA ARG A 64 -2.20 -4.07 9.69
C ARG A 64 -3.16 -2.95 10.08
N GLY A 65 -3.18 -1.85 9.32
CA GLY A 65 -4.07 -0.71 9.52
C GLY A 65 -5.44 -0.89 8.87
N LEU A 66 -5.55 -1.82 7.91
CA LEU A 66 -6.78 -2.29 7.26
C LEU A 66 -7.43 -3.45 8.02
#